data_AF-A0A355UJS1-F1
#
_entry.id   AF-A0A355UJS1-F1
#
_cell.length_a   1.000
_cell.length_b   1.000
_cell.length_c   1.000
_cell.angle_alpha   90.00
_cell.angle_beta   90.00
_cell.angle_gamma   90.00
#
_symmetry.space_group_name_H-M   'P 1'
#
loop_
_entity.id
_entity.type
_entity.pdbx_description
1 polymer ?
#
loop_
_entity_poly.entity_id
_entity_poly.type
_entity_poly.pdbx_seq_one_letter_code
_entity_poly.pdbx_strand_id
1 'polypeptide(L)'
;QGFKGFILPKANAPEAAIVKGLEVYGVDSILEVINFFNDTKALTPTVVDCDEVFNKGLELYEFDFSDVRGQENIKRGMEIAAAGSHNVILIGPPGSGKTMLAKRLPSILPPLSLEESLETTKIHSVAGKMSKNTPLISVRPFRNPHHTISDVALVGGGAYPQPGEISLSHNGVLFLDE
;
A
#
# COMPACT_ATOMS: atom_id res chain seq x y z
N GLN A 1 -22.06 -21.23 -3.59
CA GLN A 1 -23.17 -20.35 -4.03
C GLN A 1 -22.69 -18.93 -3.85
N GLY A 2 -22.47 -18.21 -4.95
CA GLY A 2 -21.86 -16.87 -4.92
C GLY A 2 -22.91 -15.77 -5.13
N PHE A 3 -22.64 -14.60 -4.57
CA PHE A 3 -23.37 -13.38 -4.89
C PHE A 3 -22.93 -12.87 -6.29
N LYS A 4 -23.87 -12.34 -7.08
CA LYS A 4 -23.58 -11.76 -8.41
C LYS A 4 -22.81 -10.44 -8.31
N GLY A 5 -22.99 -9.72 -7.21
CA GLY A 5 -22.47 -8.37 -7.05
C GLY A 5 -22.85 -7.75 -5.70
N PHE A 6 -22.34 -6.53 -5.47
CA PHE A 6 -22.59 -5.74 -4.27
C PHE A 6 -23.19 -4.38 -4.63
N ILE A 7 -24.09 -3.88 -3.78
CA ILE A 7 -24.56 -2.50 -3.79
C ILE A 7 -24.03 -1.84 -2.53
N LEU A 8 -23.27 -0.76 -2.69
CA LEU A 8 -22.53 -0.09 -1.61
C LEU A 8 -22.78 1.41 -1.65
N PRO A 9 -22.57 2.13 -0.53
CA PRO A 9 -22.41 3.57 -0.59
C PRO A 9 -21.36 3.94 -1.64
N LYS A 10 -21.64 4.99 -2.43
CA LYS A 10 -20.78 5.41 -3.54
C LYS A 10 -19.32 5.61 -3.15
N ALA A 11 -19.07 6.09 -1.94
CA ALA A 11 -17.72 6.28 -1.40
C ALA A 11 -16.94 4.97 -1.22
N ASN A 12 -17.62 3.85 -1.01
CA ASN A 12 -17.01 2.54 -0.74
C ASN A 12 -16.97 1.65 -2.00
N ALA A 13 -17.74 1.97 -3.03
CA ALA A 13 -17.82 1.19 -4.25
C ALA A 13 -16.45 0.98 -4.96
N PRO A 14 -15.53 1.97 -5.02
CA PRO A 14 -14.22 1.77 -5.62
C PRO A 14 -13.40 0.66 -4.96
N GLU A 15 -13.49 0.48 -3.63
CA GLU A 15 -12.74 -0.55 -2.91
C GLU A 15 -13.20 -1.97 -3.30
N ALA A 16 -14.52 -2.17 -3.39
CA ALA A 16 -15.07 -3.47 -3.80
C ALA A 16 -14.87 -3.74 -5.30
N ALA A 17 -14.87 -2.70 -6.14
CA ALA A 17 -14.71 -2.82 -7.60
C ALA A 17 -13.31 -3.29 -8.04
N ILE A 18 -12.34 -3.33 -7.12
CA ILE A 18 -11.00 -3.89 -7.34
C ILE A 18 -11.04 -5.40 -7.56
N VAL A 19 -12.02 -6.09 -6.96
CA VAL A 19 -12.12 -7.55 -7.05
C VAL A 19 -12.75 -7.94 -8.40
N LYS A 20 -11.98 -8.64 -9.23
CA LYS A 20 -12.44 -9.11 -10.55
C LYS A 20 -13.61 -10.09 -10.41
N GLY A 21 -14.59 -9.95 -11.30
CA GLY A 21 -15.73 -10.88 -11.41
C GLY A 21 -16.93 -10.56 -10.52
N LEU A 22 -16.94 -9.41 -9.84
CA LEU A 22 -18.09 -8.91 -9.09
C LEU A 22 -18.70 -7.67 -9.77
N GLU A 23 -20.03 -7.65 -9.88
CA GLU A 23 -20.74 -6.44 -10.28
C GLU A 23 -20.87 -5.52 -9.06
N VAL A 24 -20.16 -4.40 -9.03
CA VAL A 24 -20.23 -3.45 -7.91
C VAL A 24 -20.99 -2.21 -8.33
N TYR A 25 -21.97 -1.80 -7.52
CA TYR A 25 -22.77 -0.61 -7.78
C TYR A 25 -22.65 0.36 -6.61
N GLY A 26 -22.22 1.59 -6.89
CA GLY A 26 -22.18 2.68 -5.92
C GLY A 26 -23.45 3.51 -5.96
N VAL A 27 -24.10 3.69 -4.81
CA VAL A 27 -25.33 4.49 -4.69
C VAL A 27 -25.15 5.61 -3.67
N ASP A 28 -25.81 6.76 -3.93
CA ASP A 28 -25.80 7.90 -3.02
C ASP A 28 -26.96 7.84 -2.00
N SER A 29 -28.01 7.04 -2.28
CA SER A 29 -29.14 6.85 -1.36
C SER A 29 -29.85 5.51 -1.55
N ILE A 30 -30.60 5.09 -0.51
CA ILE A 30 -31.44 3.88 -0.57
C ILE A 30 -32.53 3.97 -1.64
N LEU A 31 -32.97 5.19 -1.99
CA LEU A 31 -33.97 5.40 -3.04
C LEU A 31 -33.47 4.93 -4.41
N GLU A 32 -32.18 5.08 -4.69
CA GLU A 32 -31.59 4.58 -5.94
C GLU A 32 -31.63 3.05 -6.00
N VAL A 33 -31.44 2.39 -4.86
CA VAL A 33 -31.56 0.93 -4.75
C VAL A 33 -33.01 0.49 -5.01
N ILE A 34 -33.99 1.18 -4.42
CA ILE A 34 -35.42 0.89 -4.64
C ILE A 34 -35.77 1.06 -6.13
N ASN A 35 -35.32 2.14 -6.75
CA ASN A 35 -35.57 2.41 -8.17
C ASN A 35 -34.92 1.37 -9.10
N PHE A 36 -33.76 0.85 -8.71
CA PHE A 36 -33.10 -0.24 -9.43
C PHE A 36 -33.91 -1.53 -9.41
N PHE A 37 -34.43 -1.95 -8.24
CA PHE A 37 -35.24 -3.16 -8.13
C PHE A 37 -36.66 -3.02 -8.72
N ASN A 38 -37.15 -1.80 -8.88
CA ASN A 38 -38.44 -1.51 -9.53
C ASN A 38 -38.31 -1.27 -11.05
N ASP A 39 -37.13 -1.49 -11.65
CA ASP A 39 -36.84 -1.24 -13.06
C ASP A 39 -37.10 0.21 -13.53
N THR A 40 -37.14 1.17 -12.61
CA THR A 40 -37.38 2.60 -12.93
C THR A 40 -36.08 3.35 -13.25
N LYS A 41 -34.93 2.87 -12.75
CA LYS A 41 -33.60 3.46 -13.02
C LYS A 41 -32.51 2.38 -12.97
N ALA A 42 -31.74 2.23 -14.04
CA ALA A 42 -30.59 1.32 -14.04
C ALA A 42 -29.40 1.89 -13.25
N LEU A 43 -28.70 1.05 -12.51
CA LEU A 43 -27.41 1.39 -11.89
C LEU A 43 -26.28 1.06 -12.85
N THR A 44 -25.25 1.91 -12.85
CA THR A 44 -24.02 1.68 -13.62
C THR A 44 -23.00 0.98 -12.74
N PRO A 45 -22.38 -0.12 -13.21
CA PRO A 45 -21.30 -0.76 -12.47
C PRO A 45 -20.14 0.21 -12.27
N THR A 46 -19.61 0.24 -11.06
CA THR A 46 -18.34 0.87 -10.73
C THR A 46 -17.22 -0.03 -11.20
N VAL A 47 -16.34 0.52 -12.05
CA VAL A 47 -15.18 -0.19 -12.60
C VAL A 47 -13.92 0.56 -12.17
N VAL A 48 -12.95 -0.18 -11.64
CA VAL A 48 -11.63 0.34 -11.29
C VAL A 48 -10.60 -0.36 -12.16
N ASP A 49 -9.83 0.43 -12.90
CA ASP A 49 -8.66 -0.07 -13.60
C ASP A 49 -7.50 -0.22 -12.61
N CYS A 50 -7.25 -1.45 -12.18
CA CYS A 50 -6.17 -1.76 -11.24
C CYS A 50 -4.80 -1.44 -11.84
N ASP A 51 -4.61 -1.67 -13.14
CA ASP A 51 -3.32 -1.44 -13.80
C ASP A 51 -3.01 0.06 -13.82
N GLU A 52 -4.01 0.90 -14.07
CA GLU A 52 -3.88 2.36 -13.96
C GLU A 52 -3.52 2.80 -12.53
N VAL A 53 -4.15 2.21 -11.50
CA VAL A 53 -3.87 2.51 -10.08
C VAL A 53 -2.43 2.15 -9.71
N PHE A 54 -1.94 0.98 -10.16
CA PHE A 54 -0.56 0.56 -9.91
C PHE A 54 0.45 1.39 -10.68
N ASN A 55 0.20 1.69 -11.96
CA ASN A 55 1.09 2.51 -12.78
C ASN A 55 1.24 3.92 -12.22
N LYS A 56 0.13 4.56 -11.80
CA LYS A 56 0.18 5.84 -11.09
C LYS A 56 0.98 5.74 -9.79
N GLY A 57 0.89 4.62 -9.08
CA GLY A 57 1.67 4.36 -7.86
C GLY A 57 3.18 4.43 -8.09
N LEU A 58 3.67 3.90 -9.22
CA LEU A 58 5.09 3.91 -9.55
C LEU A 58 5.67 5.32 -9.71
N GLU A 59 4.84 6.31 -10.02
CA GLU A 59 5.25 7.72 -10.14
C GLU A 59 5.24 8.46 -8.79
N LEU A 60 4.75 7.84 -7.71
CA LEU A 60 4.58 8.48 -6.40
C LEU A 60 5.80 8.34 -5.47
N TYR A 61 6.85 7.64 -5.88
CA TYR A 61 8.04 7.52 -5.04
C TYR A 61 8.75 8.89 -4.90
N GLU A 62 8.80 9.41 -3.68
CA GLU A 62 9.48 10.69 -3.38
C GLU A 62 10.98 10.64 -3.68
N PHE A 63 11.59 9.46 -3.54
CA PHE A 63 13.01 9.24 -3.80
C PHE A 63 13.21 8.05 -4.73
N ASP A 64 13.93 8.29 -5.83
CA ASP A 64 14.29 7.26 -6.81
C ASP A 64 15.73 6.77 -6.57
N PHE A 65 15.93 5.46 -6.65
CA PHE A 65 17.24 4.82 -6.59
C PHE A 65 18.12 5.18 -7.80
N SER A 66 17.53 5.54 -8.94
CA SER A 66 18.26 5.98 -10.12
C SER A 66 19.09 7.26 -9.87
N ASP A 67 18.71 8.07 -8.88
CA ASP A 67 19.43 9.28 -8.47
C ASP A 67 20.75 9.01 -7.74
N VAL A 68 21.00 7.77 -7.30
CA VAL A 68 22.22 7.40 -6.57
C VAL A 68 23.41 7.43 -7.53
N ARG A 69 24.37 8.32 -7.27
CA ARG A 69 25.60 8.43 -8.07
C ARG A 69 26.76 7.66 -7.42
N GLY A 70 27.46 6.84 -8.22
CA GLY A 70 28.54 5.98 -7.73
C GLY A 70 28.04 4.83 -6.85
N GLN A 71 28.89 4.33 -5.94
CA GLN A 71 28.58 3.22 -5.02
C GLN A 71 28.10 1.93 -5.72
N GLU A 72 28.70 1.60 -6.86
CA GLU A 72 28.24 0.50 -7.73
C GLU A 72 28.11 -0.86 -7.02
N ASN A 73 29.03 -1.18 -6.10
CA ASN A 73 28.95 -2.40 -5.30
C ASN A 73 27.71 -2.42 -4.38
N ILE A 74 27.36 -1.28 -3.79
CA ILE A 74 26.20 -1.16 -2.90
C ILE A 74 24.91 -1.19 -3.71
N LYS A 75 24.86 -0.46 -4.83
CA LYS A 75 23.73 -0.52 -5.76
C LYS A 75 23.43 -1.96 -6.17
N ARG A 76 24.47 -2.68 -6.59
CA ARG A 76 24.32 -4.07 -7.01
C ARG A 76 23.81 -4.95 -5.87
N GLY A 77 24.34 -4.79 -4.66
CA GLY A 77 23.87 -5.51 -3.48
C GLY A 77 22.40 -5.22 -3.15
N MET A 78 21.98 -3.96 -3.24
CA MET A 78 20.60 -3.54 -3.00
C MET A 78 19.64 -4.02 -4.09
N GLU A 79 20.04 -4.01 -5.37
CA GLU A 79 19.26 -4.59 -6.47
C GLU A 79 19.02 -6.09 -6.26
N ILE A 80 20.07 -6.84 -5.88
CA ILE A 80 19.96 -8.27 -5.59
C ILE A 80 19.02 -8.50 -4.41
N ALA A 81 19.17 -7.71 -3.35
CA ALA A 81 18.30 -7.81 -2.18
C ALA A 81 16.84 -7.45 -2.51
N ALA A 82 16.62 -6.43 -3.34
CA ALA A 82 15.30 -6.01 -3.77
C ALA A 82 14.61 -7.09 -4.62
N ALA A 83 15.35 -7.69 -5.57
CA ALA A 83 14.83 -8.75 -6.43
C ALA A 83 14.54 -10.05 -5.64
N GLY A 84 15.33 -10.34 -4.61
CA GLY A 84 15.21 -11.54 -3.78
C GLY A 84 14.42 -11.37 -2.49
N SER A 85 13.88 -10.18 -2.21
CA SER A 85 13.25 -9.84 -0.92
C SER A 85 14.14 -10.18 0.30
N HIS A 86 15.43 -9.83 0.23
CA HIS A 86 16.41 -10.08 1.30
C HIS A 86 16.58 -8.89 2.24
N ASN A 87 16.93 -9.18 3.49
CA ASN A 87 17.35 -8.16 4.46
C ASN A 87 18.73 -7.61 4.09
N VAL A 88 18.95 -6.32 4.35
CA VAL A 88 20.21 -5.63 4.06
C VAL A 88 20.76 -5.01 5.33
N ILE A 89 22.06 -5.21 5.59
CA ILE A 89 22.80 -4.52 6.65
C ILE A 89 23.77 -3.55 5.98
N LEU A 90 23.66 -2.25 6.29
CA LEU A 90 24.52 -1.19 5.76
C LEU A 90 25.52 -0.76 6.83
N ILE A 91 26.81 -1.05 6.62
CA ILE A 91 27.89 -0.71 7.56
C ILE A 91 28.74 0.41 6.95
N GLY A 92 28.94 1.49 7.70
CA GLY A 92 29.80 2.59 7.27
C GLY A 92 29.80 3.77 8.24
N PRO A 93 30.74 4.71 8.09
CA PRO A 93 30.84 5.88 8.96
C PRO A 93 29.59 6.77 8.87
N PRO A 94 29.36 7.66 9.86
CA PRO A 94 28.35 8.70 9.74
C PRO A 94 28.51 9.50 8.44
N GLY A 95 27.39 9.88 7.80
CA GLY A 95 27.41 10.64 6.54
C GLY A 95 27.70 9.84 5.28
N SER A 96 27.88 8.52 5.35
CA SER A 96 28.09 7.64 4.17
C SER A 96 26.84 7.44 3.27
N GLY A 97 25.70 8.02 3.64
CA GLY A 97 24.47 7.95 2.83
C GLY A 97 23.58 6.73 3.09
N LYS A 98 23.74 6.01 4.22
CA LYS A 98 22.91 4.83 4.58
C LYS A 98 21.41 5.13 4.52
N THR A 99 20.97 6.18 5.22
CA THR A 99 19.57 6.62 5.23
C THR A 99 19.09 7.09 3.85
N MET A 100 19.98 7.72 3.07
CA MET A 100 19.70 8.20 1.71
C MET A 100 19.41 7.03 0.74
N LEU A 101 20.20 5.96 0.85
CA LEU A 101 20.01 4.71 0.12
C LEU A 101 18.75 3.97 0.58
N ALA A 102 18.55 3.81 1.89
CA ALA A 102 17.41 3.09 2.45
C ALA A 102 16.06 3.69 2.00
N LYS A 103 15.93 5.02 2.00
CA LYS A 103 14.72 5.73 1.54
C LYS A 103 14.39 5.50 0.05
N ARG A 104 15.39 5.11 -0.75
CA ARG A 104 15.24 4.86 -2.20
C ARG A 104 14.99 3.40 -2.53
N LEU A 105 15.28 2.47 -1.61
CA LEU A 105 15.06 1.04 -1.81
C LEU A 105 13.63 0.70 -2.29
N PRO A 106 12.55 1.32 -1.78
CA PRO A 106 11.19 1.03 -2.26
C PRO A 106 10.96 1.23 -3.76
N SER A 107 11.74 2.12 -4.41
CA SER A 107 11.60 2.43 -5.84
C SER A 107 12.15 1.34 -6.76
N ILE A 108 13.00 0.44 -6.25
CA ILE A 108 13.58 -0.68 -7.01
C ILE A 108 13.05 -2.05 -6.56
N LEU A 109 12.13 -2.07 -5.58
CA LEU A 109 11.41 -3.28 -5.25
C LEU A 109 10.47 -3.67 -6.40
N PRO A 110 10.20 -4.96 -6.61
CA PRO A 110 9.11 -5.39 -7.49
C PRO A 110 7.80 -4.67 -7.10
N PRO A 111 6.97 -4.26 -8.07
CA PRO A 111 5.68 -3.64 -7.78
C PRO A 111 4.82 -4.57 -6.90
N LEU A 112 3.88 -3.99 -6.15
CA LEU A 112 2.91 -4.79 -5.41
C LEU A 112 2.04 -5.57 -6.37
N SER A 113 1.87 -6.87 -6.10
CA SER A 113 0.76 -7.62 -6.66
C SER A 113 -0.57 -7.15 -6.06
N LEU A 114 -1.69 -7.49 -6.73
CA LEU A 114 -3.02 -7.18 -6.21
C LEU A 114 -3.26 -7.76 -4.81
N GLU A 115 -2.79 -8.98 -4.57
CA GLU A 115 -2.94 -9.66 -3.28
C GLU A 115 -2.14 -8.94 -2.18
N GLU A 116 -0.85 -8.67 -2.41
CA GLU A 116 -0.01 -7.92 -1.48
C GLU A 116 -0.59 -6.54 -1.18
N SER A 117 -1.13 -5.89 -2.21
CA SER A 117 -1.72 -4.57 -2.12
C SER A 117 -2.99 -4.56 -1.27
N LEU A 118 -3.87 -5.56 -1.43
CA LEU A 118 -5.05 -5.76 -0.57
C LEU A 118 -4.64 -6.05 0.88
N GLU A 119 -3.60 -6.85 1.11
CA GLU A 119 -3.07 -7.10 2.45
C GLU A 119 -2.56 -5.84 3.14
N THR A 120 -1.70 -5.09 2.45
CA THR A 120 -1.17 -3.84 2.99
C THR A 120 -2.29 -2.81 3.22
N THR A 121 -3.26 -2.73 2.30
CA THR A 121 -4.44 -1.86 2.44
C THR A 121 -5.27 -2.21 3.68
N LYS A 122 -5.50 -3.50 3.97
CA LYS A 122 -6.19 -3.94 5.20
C LYS A 122 -5.49 -3.41 6.46
N ILE A 123 -4.16 -3.52 6.53
CA ILE A 123 -3.39 -3.07 7.70
C ILE A 123 -3.52 -1.56 7.90
N HIS A 124 -3.38 -0.78 6.83
CA HIS A 124 -3.48 0.69 6.90
C HIS A 124 -4.91 1.17 7.14
N SER A 125 -5.91 0.43 6.67
CA SER A 125 -7.32 0.69 6.93
C SER A 125 -7.66 0.55 8.41
N VAL A 126 -7.20 -0.55 9.06
CA VAL A 126 -7.33 -0.74 10.51
C VAL A 126 -6.61 0.35 11.30
N ALA A 127 -5.45 0.81 10.81
CA ALA A 127 -4.70 1.91 11.43
C ALA A 127 -5.31 3.30 11.20
N GLY A 128 -6.40 3.42 10.42
CA GLY A 128 -7.01 4.71 10.07
C GLY A 128 -6.11 5.59 9.19
N LYS A 129 -5.13 5.01 8.49
CA LYS A 129 -4.13 5.72 7.67
C LYS A 129 -4.48 5.75 6.17
N MET A 130 -5.63 5.20 5.79
CA MET A 130 -6.13 5.25 4.42
C MET A 130 -6.67 6.65 4.09
N SER A 131 -6.25 7.21 2.96
CA SER A 131 -6.87 8.43 2.45
C SER A 131 -8.20 8.10 1.79
N LYS A 132 -9.20 8.98 1.94
CA LYS A 132 -10.58 8.74 1.45
C LYS A 132 -10.69 8.51 -0.07
N ASN A 133 -9.67 8.90 -0.83
CA ASN A 133 -9.66 8.81 -2.29
C ASN A 133 -8.70 7.74 -2.83
N THR A 134 -8.01 6.99 -1.96
CA THR A 134 -7.10 5.92 -2.39
C THR A 134 -7.74 4.60 -2.02
N PRO A 135 -8.38 3.88 -2.96
CA PRO A 135 -9.05 2.64 -2.65
C PRO A 135 -8.07 1.49 -2.38
N LEU A 136 -6.80 1.67 -2.74
CA LEU A 136 -5.77 0.63 -2.69
C LEU A 136 -4.37 1.24 -2.53
N ILE A 137 -3.54 0.67 -1.65
CA ILE A 137 -2.12 1.02 -1.56
C ILE A 137 -1.36 0.44 -2.75
N SER A 138 -0.93 1.30 -3.67
CA SER A 138 -0.16 0.92 -4.86
C SER A 138 1.36 1.07 -4.73
N VAL A 139 1.84 1.65 -3.62
CA VAL A 139 3.26 1.93 -3.37
C VAL A 139 3.77 1.09 -2.20
N ARG A 140 4.98 0.54 -2.34
CA ARG A 140 5.67 -0.20 -1.27
C ARG A 140 5.87 0.74 -0.06
N PRO A 141 5.29 0.45 1.12
CA PRO A 141 5.44 1.31 2.30
C PRO A 141 6.90 1.46 2.73
N PHE A 142 7.29 2.64 3.17
CA PHE A 142 8.58 2.86 3.83
C PHE A 142 8.34 3.35 5.26
N ARG A 143 8.93 2.67 6.24
CA ARG A 143 8.86 3.04 7.66
C ARG A 143 10.26 3.25 8.19
N ASN A 144 10.47 4.37 8.85
CA ASN A 144 11.72 4.69 9.54
C ASN A 144 11.38 5.23 10.92
N PRO A 145 11.14 4.34 11.90
CA PRO A 145 10.93 4.77 13.27
C PRO A 145 12.16 5.47 13.83
N HIS A 146 11.96 6.39 14.76
CA HIS A 146 13.05 6.96 15.55
C HIS A 146 13.64 5.86 16.46
N HIS A 147 14.96 5.87 16.69
CA HIS A 147 15.64 4.85 17.53
C HIS A 147 15.13 4.80 18.98
N THR A 148 14.43 5.83 19.44
CA THR A 148 13.78 5.90 20.77
C THR A 148 12.34 5.33 20.78
N ILE A 149 11.92 4.64 19.72
CA ILE A 149 10.58 4.04 19.66
C ILE A 149 10.39 2.98 20.74
N SER A 150 9.20 2.91 21.33
CA SER A 150 8.87 1.85 22.28
C SER A 150 8.57 0.52 21.59
N ASP A 151 8.78 -0.59 22.29
CA ASP A 151 8.45 -1.94 21.79
C ASP A 151 6.98 -2.04 21.36
N VAL A 152 6.08 -1.38 22.10
CA VAL A 152 4.64 -1.35 21.78
C VAL A 152 4.36 -0.59 20.49
N ALA A 153 5.05 0.52 20.22
CA ALA A 153 4.88 1.26 18.96
C ALA A 153 5.54 0.54 17.78
N LEU A 154 6.60 -0.22 18.02
CA LEU A 154 7.30 -1.01 16.99
C LEU A 154 6.49 -2.24 16.56
N VAL A 155 6.02 -3.04 17.53
CA VAL A 155 5.29 -4.30 17.29
C VAL A 155 3.79 -4.05 17.09
N GLY A 156 3.23 -3.07 17.79
CA GLY A 156 1.79 -2.85 17.90
C GLY A 156 1.25 -3.29 19.26
N GLY A 157 0.10 -2.73 19.65
CA GLY A 157 -0.51 -3.02 20.94
C GLY A 157 -1.48 -1.94 21.41
N GLY A 158 -1.71 -1.89 22.74
CA GLY A 158 -2.69 -1.00 23.37
C GLY A 158 -3.99 -1.72 23.78
N ALA A 159 -4.84 -1.02 24.52
CA ALA A 159 -6.15 -1.55 24.95
C ALA A 159 -7.06 -1.89 23.76
N TYR A 160 -6.95 -1.09 22.70
CA TYR A 160 -7.44 -1.41 21.36
C TYR A 160 -6.21 -1.70 20.50
N PRO A 161 -5.96 -2.97 20.11
CA PRO A 161 -4.74 -3.32 19.39
C PRO A 161 -4.63 -2.54 18.09
N GLN A 162 -3.54 -1.78 17.94
CA GLN A 162 -3.22 -1.04 16.72
C GLN A 162 -1.96 -1.60 16.06
N PRO A 163 -1.86 -1.61 14.72
CA PRO A 163 -0.66 -2.03 14.01
C PRO A 163 0.56 -1.16 14.39
N GLY A 164 1.68 -1.81 14.71
CA GLY A 164 2.96 -1.14 14.93
C GLY A 164 3.69 -0.81 13.63
N GLU A 165 4.88 -0.23 13.75
CA GLU A 165 5.75 0.11 12.62
C GLU A 165 6.13 -1.10 11.75
N ILE A 166 6.34 -2.27 12.37
CA ILE A 166 6.61 -3.53 11.62
C ILE A 166 5.42 -3.85 10.72
N SER A 167 4.21 -3.90 11.28
CA SER A 167 2.99 -4.20 10.51
C SER A 167 2.73 -3.15 9.43
N LEU A 168 2.96 -1.87 9.72
CA LEU A 168 2.78 -0.79 8.75
C LEU A 168 3.79 -0.81 7.60
N SER A 169 4.93 -1.50 7.79
CA SER A 169 5.92 -1.76 6.75
C SER A 169 5.65 -3.02 5.92
N HIS A 170 4.52 -3.71 6.14
CA HIS A 170 4.17 -4.96 5.45
C HIS A 170 4.24 -4.81 3.93
N ASN A 171 4.86 -5.81 3.28
CA ASN A 171 5.20 -5.81 1.86
C ASN A 171 6.04 -4.60 1.42
N GLY A 172 6.73 -3.90 2.32
CA GLY A 172 7.54 -2.72 2.04
C GLY A 172 8.91 -2.80 2.69
N VAL A 173 9.38 -1.67 3.22
CA VAL A 173 10.70 -1.52 3.84
C VAL A 173 10.56 -0.93 5.24
N LEU A 174 11.14 -1.62 6.22
CA LEU A 174 11.41 -1.08 7.55
C LEU A 174 12.89 -0.75 7.66
N PHE A 175 13.22 0.54 7.79
CA PHE A 175 14.59 1.00 8.01
C PHE A 175 14.81 1.32 9.48
N LEU A 176 15.72 0.57 10.11
CA LEU A 176 16.16 0.76 11.47
C LEU A 176 17.55 1.43 11.43
N ASP A 177 17.65 2.60 12.04
CA ASP A 177 18.91 3.31 12.27
C ASP A 177 19.31 3.14 13.74
N GLU A 178 20.60 3.32 14.02
CA GLU A 178 21.13 3.29 15.41
C GLU A 178 20.70 4.52 16.23
#